data_AF-A0A7S4S1H8-F1
#
_entry.id   AF-A0A7S4S1H8-F1
#
_cell.length_a   1.000
_cell.length_b   1.000
_cell.length_c   1.000
_cell.angle_alpha   90.00
_cell.angle_beta   90.00
_cell.angle_gamma   90.00
#
_symmetry.space_group_name_H-M   'P 1'
#
loop_
_entity.id
_entity.type
_entity.pdbx_description
1 polymer ?
#
loop_
_entity_poly.entity_id
_entity_poly.type
_entity_poly.pdbx_seq_one_letter_code
_entity_poly.pdbx_strand_id
1 'polypeptide(L)'
;MQAAFRKDVWLKSFVAALVLMGPALALGLTRDLDDPVDEDGDGWSRDVLLQVALPGFVVFTATNAIMSRMPTTLGFAMLREIGSDVSLKESIRTNMTNNGVVLALLLTMLLAMWQADPNETPHQRNEMWYRMLLIFGIEACTRGAVMVSLFLLYLEPLGDAGPWHFAVDNMLYLGEPASCIGLTMVYFVQSCVLWVFNTDAKVMGCLAYLVLGYCIMRTLVVAQYLQDWNSPTVSNGTRHSRTMKLISCKAVDGTG
;
A
#
# COMPACT_ATOMS: atom_id res chain seq x y z
N MET A 1 -23.39 10.88 -14.20
CA MET A 1 -23.52 9.41 -14.36
C MET A 1 -22.22 8.76 -13.94
N GLN A 2 -22.25 7.97 -12.87
CA GLN A 2 -21.03 7.36 -12.32
C GLN A 2 -20.60 6.10 -13.08
N ALA A 3 -21.51 5.48 -13.83
CA ALA A 3 -21.25 4.32 -14.69
C ALA A 3 -20.68 4.67 -16.08
N ALA A 4 -20.48 5.96 -16.39
CA ALA A 4 -19.94 6.35 -17.68
C ALA A 4 -18.44 6.05 -17.74
N PHE A 5 -17.98 5.50 -18.87
CA PHE A 5 -16.56 5.24 -19.09
C PHE A 5 -15.75 6.55 -19.11
N ARG A 6 -14.91 6.73 -18.09
CA ARG A 6 -14.04 7.90 -17.93
C ARG A 6 -12.60 7.61 -18.40
N LYS A 7 -12.28 8.09 -19.60
CA LYS A 7 -10.94 7.92 -20.22
C LYS A 7 -9.81 8.47 -19.36
N ASP A 8 -10.05 9.58 -18.66
CA ASP A 8 -9.09 10.23 -17.77
C ASP A 8 -8.68 9.34 -16.59
N VAL A 9 -9.64 8.64 -15.97
CA VAL A 9 -9.39 7.71 -14.86
C VAL A 9 -8.55 6.53 -15.32
N TRP A 10 -8.90 5.95 -16.48
CA TRP A 10 -8.14 4.83 -17.05
C TRP A 10 -6.71 5.22 -17.41
N LEU A 11 -6.51 6.39 -18.03
CA LEU A 11 -5.16 6.86 -18.38
C LEU A 11 -4.31 7.11 -17.13
N LYS A 12 -4.87 7.76 -16.09
CA LYS A 12 -4.17 7.98 -14.83
C LYS A 12 -3.78 6.66 -14.16
N SER A 13 -4.70 5.70 -14.09
CA SER A 13 -4.43 4.38 -13.51
C SER A 13 -3.40 3.60 -14.31
N PHE A 14 -3.41 3.69 -15.64
CA PHE A 14 -2.43 3.06 -16.50
C PHE A 14 -1.03 3.61 -16.25
N VAL A 15 -0.89 4.95 -16.25
CA VAL A 15 0.40 5.61 -15.96
C VAL A 15 0.88 5.26 -14.54
N ALA A 16 -0.01 5.30 -13.56
CA ALA A 16 0.33 4.92 -12.19
C ALA A 16 0.78 3.46 -12.07
N ALA A 17 0.09 2.53 -12.74
CA ALA A 17 0.49 1.12 -12.76
C ALA A 17 1.85 0.92 -13.43
N LEU A 18 2.15 1.62 -14.53
CA LEU A 18 3.47 1.58 -15.17
C LEU A 18 4.57 2.09 -14.24
N VAL A 19 4.33 3.19 -13.51
CA VAL A 19 5.30 3.73 -12.55
C VAL A 19 5.52 2.77 -11.39
N LEU A 20 4.44 2.21 -10.83
CA LEU A 20 4.52 1.28 -9.71
C LEU A 20 5.16 -0.05 -10.09
N MET A 21 4.90 -0.56 -11.29
CA MET A 21 5.43 -1.86 -11.73
C MET A 21 6.80 -1.73 -12.41
N GLY A 22 7.13 -0.56 -12.95
CA GLY A 22 8.35 -0.28 -13.71
C GLY A 22 9.64 -0.81 -13.09
N PRO A 23 9.89 -0.64 -11.78
CA PRO A 23 11.07 -1.19 -11.12
C PRO A 23 11.23 -2.70 -11.30
N ALA A 24 10.16 -3.49 -11.11
CA ALA A 24 10.21 -4.95 -11.27
C ALA A 24 10.51 -5.37 -12.71
N LEU A 25 9.97 -4.66 -13.70
CA LEU A 25 10.31 -4.93 -15.11
C LEU A 25 11.76 -4.57 -15.42
N ALA A 26 12.23 -3.41 -14.95
CA ALA A 26 13.60 -2.96 -15.19
C ALA A 26 14.60 -3.98 -14.62
N LEU A 27 14.43 -4.37 -13.35
CA LEU A 27 15.26 -5.37 -12.67
C LEU A 27 15.19 -6.73 -13.37
N GLY A 28 13.98 -7.19 -13.74
CA GLY A 28 13.79 -8.46 -14.45
C GLY A 28 14.46 -8.50 -15.83
N LEU A 29 14.39 -7.41 -16.60
CA LEU A 29 15.03 -7.32 -17.92
C LEU A 29 16.57 -7.28 -17.82
N THR A 30 17.09 -6.68 -16.76
CA THR A 30 18.54 -6.62 -16.50
C THR A 30 19.10 -7.87 -15.84
N ARG A 31 18.31 -8.94 -15.66
CA ARG A 31 18.76 -10.20 -15.03
C ARG A 31 20.06 -10.75 -15.59
N ASP A 32 20.27 -10.68 -16.90
CA ASP A 32 21.49 -11.22 -17.55
C ASP A 32 22.76 -10.45 -17.20
N LEU A 33 22.63 -9.29 -16.52
CA LEU A 33 23.73 -8.49 -15.99
C LEU A 33 24.01 -8.80 -14.51
N ASP A 34 23.35 -9.81 -13.92
CA ASP A 34 23.64 -10.27 -12.57
C ASP A 34 24.92 -11.12 -12.61
N ASP A 35 26.06 -10.45 -12.41
CA ASP A 35 27.30 -11.16 -12.07
C ASP A 35 27.16 -11.74 -10.65
N PRO A 36 27.64 -12.97 -10.41
CA PRO A 36 27.70 -13.52 -9.06
C PRO A 36 28.57 -12.60 -8.20
N VAL A 37 28.01 -12.08 -7.11
CA VAL A 37 28.78 -11.37 -6.09
C VAL A 37 29.72 -12.40 -5.44
N ASP A 38 31.03 -12.11 -5.45
CA ASP A 38 32.11 -12.99 -4.96
C ASP A 38 31.69 -13.92 -3.81
N GLU A 39 31.79 -15.23 -4.04
CA GLU A 39 31.37 -16.30 -3.11
C GLU A 39 32.16 -16.33 -1.79
N ASP A 40 33.30 -15.63 -1.71
CA ASP A 40 34.25 -15.71 -0.59
C ASP A 40 34.04 -14.65 0.51
N GLY A 41 32.95 -13.86 0.45
CA GLY A 41 32.64 -12.81 1.42
C GLY A 41 31.42 -13.12 2.29
N ASP A 42 31.38 -12.51 3.48
CA ASP A 42 30.25 -12.50 4.44
C ASP A 42 28.97 -11.78 3.93
N GLY A 43 28.79 -11.69 2.60
CA GLY A 43 27.71 -10.98 1.94
C GLY A 43 27.86 -9.45 1.92
N TRP A 44 28.92 -8.90 2.53
CA TRP A 44 29.26 -7.48 2.45
C TRP A 44 30.15 -7.20 1.25
N SER A 45 29.52 -6.83 0.13
CA SER A 45 30.23 -6.28 -1.03
C SER A 45 29.80 -4.85 -1.31
N ARG A 46 30.71 -4.06 -1.88
CA ARG A 46 30.41 -2.70 -2.35
C ARG A 46 29.30 -2.72 -3.40
N ASP A 47 29.23 -3.78 -4.20
CA ASP A 47 28.20 -3.93 -5.23
C ASP A 47 26.82 -4.20 -4.65
N VAL A 48 26.71 -5.05 -3.61
CA VAL A 48 25.46 -5.25 -2.87
C VAL A 48 24.98 -3.94 -2.25
N LEU A 49 25.88 -3.17 -1.64
CA LEU A 49 25.55 -1.88 -1.05
C LEU A 49 25.03 -0.88 -2.10
N LEU A 50 25.73 -0.74 -3.24
CA LEU A 50 25.43 0.28 -4.24
C LEU A 50 24.30 -0.11 -5.21
N GLN A 51 24.10 -1.40 -5.49
CA GLN A 51 23.12 -1.86 -6.47
C GLN A 51 21.80 -2.34 -5.84
N VAL A 52 21.82 -2.72 -4.56
CA VAL A 52 20.63 -3.23 -3.88
C VAL A 52 20.29 -2.38 -2.66
N ALA A 53 21.15 -2.34 -1.64
CA ALA A 53 20.76 -1.78 -0.34
C ALA A 53 20.46 -0.28 -0.39
N LEU A 54 21.35 0.53 -0.99
CA LEU A 54 21.16 1.98 -1.10
C LEU A 54 19.99 2.34 -2.03
N PRO A 55 19.89 1.83 -3.27
CA PRO A 55 18.72 2.08 -4.11
C PRO A 55 17.42 1.59 -3.48
N GLY A 56 17.45 0.43 -2.81
CA GLY A 56 16.34 -0.11 -2.06
C GLY A 56 15.85 0.80 -0.95
N PHE A 57 16.78 1.32 -0.14
CA PHE A 57 16.47 2.31 0.89
C PHE A 57 15.89 3.59 0.29
N VAL A 58 16.40 4.06 -0.85
CA VAL A 58 15.83 5.21 -1.58
C VAL A 58 14.40 4.91 -2.05
N VAL A 59 14.15 3.72 -2.61
CA VAL A 59 12.79 3.30 -3.01
C VAL A 59 11.87 3.22 -1.80
N PHE A 60 12.31 2.62 -0.69
CA PHE A 60 11.56 2.51 0.54
C PHE A 60 11.17 3.89 1.09
N THR A 61 12.13 4.81 1.21
CA THR A 61 11.90 6.15 1.74
C THR A 61 11.04 6.99 0.81
N ALA A 62 11.28 6.96 -0.50
CA ALA A 62 10.48 7.66 -1.49
C ALA A 62 9.03 7.16 -1.50
N THR A 63 8.83 5.84 -1.43
CA THR A 63 7.48 5.26 -1.43
C THR A 63 6.75 5.62 -0.13
N ASN A 64 7.39 5.52 1.03
CA ASN A 64 6.77 5.95 2.30
C ASN A 64 6.46 7.46 2.30
N ALA A 65 7.33 8.29 1.73
CA ALA A 65 7.09 9.73 1.62
C ALA A 65 5.87 10.05 0.73
N ILE A 66 5.75 9.39 -0.43
CA ILE A 66 4.57 9.53 -1.31
C ILE A 66 3.31 9.06 -0.58
N MET A 67 3.40 7.90 0.07
CA MET A 67 2.27 7.27 0.72
C MET A 67 1.81 8.02 1.97
N SER A 68 2.67 8.76 2.67
CA SER A 68 2.30 9.56 3.86
C SER A 68 1.14 10.55 3.62
N ARG A 69 0.85 10.90 2.37
CA ARG A 69 -0.24 11.82 1.99
C ARG A 69 -1.57 11.12 1.69
N MET A 70 -1.55 9.83 1.39
CA MET A 70 -2.76 9.04 1.09
C MET A 70 -3.66 8.78 2.31
N PRO A 71 -3.13 8.47 3.51
CA PRO A 71 -3.90 8.19 4.71
C PRO A 71 -4.91 9.29 5.04
N THR A 72 -4.47 10.54 4.99
CA THR A 72 -5.32 11.70 5.26
C THR A 72 -6.50 11.75 4.29
N THR A 73 -6.25 11.50 3.00
CA THR A 73 -7.31 11.51 1.96
C THR A 73 -8.30 10.37 2.18
N LEU A 74 -7.82 9.17 2.49
CA LEU A 74 -8.65 7.99 2.75
C LEU A 74 -9.47 8.15 4.03
N GLY A 75 -8.86 8.63 5.12
CA GLY A 75 -9.53 8.93 6.38
C GLY A 75 -10.61 10.00 6.21
N PHE A 76 -10.31 11.08 5.48
CA PHE A 76 -11.30 12.11 5.14
C PHE A 76 -12.48 11.53 4.35
N ALA A 77 -12.20 10.73 3.32
CA ALA A 77 -13.24 10.14 2.47
C ALA A 77 -14.17 9.24 3.29
N MET A 78 -13.60 8.43 4.19
CA MET A 78 -14.38 7.60 5.12
C MET A 78 -15.28 8.45 6.00
N LEU A 79 -14.72 9.42 6.74
CA LEU A 79 -15.50 10.24 7.69
C LEU A 79 -16.60 11.07 7.01
N ARG A 80 -16.36 11.52 5.77
CA ARG A 80 -17.30 12.33 5.00
C ARG A 80 -18.57 11.56 4.64
N GLU A 81 -18.46 10.31 4.24
CA GLU A 81 -19.56 9.53 3.65
C GLU A 81 -20.28 8.60 4.64
N ILE A 82 -19.96 8.64 5.95
CA ILE A 82 -20.69 7.86 6.97
C ILE A 82 -22.19 8.20 6.95
N GLY A 83 -23.04 7.17 6.88
CA GLY A 83 -24.50 7.34 6.94
C GLY A 83 -24.97 7.99 8.24
N SER A 84 -26.12 8.67 8.22
CA SER A 84 -26.69 9.30 9.43
C SER A 84 -27.00 8.28 10.54
N ASP A 85 -27.30 7.05 10.15
CA ASP A 85 -27.84 6.02 11.04
C ASP A 85 -26.74 5.06 11.54
N VAL A 86 -25.49 5.27 11.13
CA VAL A 86 -24.36 4.42 11.49
C VAL A 86 -23.51 5.14 12.53
N SER A 87 -23.27 4.49 13.66
CA SER A 87 -22.34 5.00 14.67
C SER A 87 -20.94 5.14 14.07
N LEU A 88 -20.29 6.28 14.32
CA LEU A 88 -18.90 6.51 13.92
C LEU A 88 -17.97 5.48 14.56
N LYS A 89 -18.21 5.15 15.83
CA LYS A 89 -17.43 4.13 16.56
C LYS A 89 -17.48 2.80 15.81
N GLU A 90 -18.69 2.39 15.42
CA GLU A 90 -18.90 1.14 14.68
C GLU A 90 -18.19 1.17 13.34
N SER A 91 -18.34 2.27 12.60
CA SER A 91 -17.72 2.43 11.28
C SER A 91 -16.19 2.30 11.36
N ILE A 92 -15.56 2.97 12.34
CA ILE A 92 -14.10 2.89 12.54
C ILE A 92 -13.73 1.47 12.98
N ARG A 93 -14.46 0.89 13.94
CA ARG A 93 -14.21 -0.46 14.45
C ARG A 93 -14.24 -1.49 13.32
N THR A 94 -15.33 -1.55 12.55
CA THR A 94 -15.47 -2.48 11.42
C THR A 94 -14.38 -2.26 10.38
N ASN A 95 -14.07 -1.00 10.03
CA ASN A 95 -13.04 -0.72 9.04
C ASN A 95 -11.65 -1.15 9.51
N MET A 96 -11.29 -0.81 10.75
CA MET A 96 -10.02 -1.17 11.36
C MET A 96 -9.87 -2.69 11.47
N THR A 97 -10.90 -3.39 11.96
CA THR A 97 -10.90 -4.85 12.02
C THR A 97 -10.70 -5.46 10.62
N ASN A 98 -11.43 -4.98 9.61
CA ASN A 98 -11.28 -5.49 8.24
C ASN A 98 -9.86 -5.25 7.69
N ASN A 99 -9.30 -4.06 7.91
CA ASN A 99 -7.93 -3.77 7.50
C ASN A 99 -6.93 -4.68 8.23
N GLY A 100 -7.10 -4.87 9.54
CA GLY A 100 -6.25 -5.75 10.34
C GLY A 100 -6.27 -7.19 9.86
N VAL A 101 -7.45 -7.72 9.51
CA VAL A 101 -7.59 -9.07 8.94
C VAL A 101 -6.88 -9.18 7.60
N VAL A 102 -7.07 -8.21 6.70
CA VAL A 102 -6.42 -8.22 5.37
C VAL A 102 -4.90 -8.13 5.52
N LEU A 103 -4.39 -7.26 6.38
CA LEU A 103 -2.96 -7.12 6.66
C LEU A 103 -2.36 -8.40 7.25
N ALA A 104 -3.07 -9.06 8.18
CA ALA A 104 -2.64 -10.34 8.74
C ALA A 104 -2.58 -11.44 7.67
N LEU A 105 -3.59 -11.52 6.80
CA LEU A 105 -3.59 -12.48 5.68
C LEU A 105 -2.42 -12.22 4.72
N LEU A 106 -2.21 -10.98 4.31
CA LEU A 106 -1.08 -10.63 3.45
C LEU A 106 0.27 -10.91 4.12
N LEU A 107 0.39 -10.66 5.42
CA LEU A 107 1.59 -11.01 6.19
C LEU A 107 1.87 -12.51 6.12
N THR A 108 0.84 -13.36 6.29
CA THR A 108 1.03 -14.82 6.18
C THR A 108 1.49 -15.25 4.79
N MET A 109 0.95 -14.64 3.73
CA MET A 109 1.37 -14.93 2.35
C MET A 109 2.83 -14.54 2.11
N LEU A 110 3.23 -13.34 2.55
CA LEU A 110 4.61 -12.85 2.39
C LEU A 110 5.61 -13.68 3.19
N LEU A 111 5.27 -14.06 4.44
CA LEU A 111 6.10 -14.93 5.25
C LEU A 111 6.23 -16.33 4.63
N ALA A 112 5.14 -16.88 4.06
CA ALA A 112 5.19 -18.16 3.37
C ALA A 112 6.08 -18.10 2.12
N MET A 113 5.99 -17.02 1.32
CA MET A 113 6.88 -16.79 0.18
C MET A 113 8.35 -16.67 0.60
N TRP A 114 8.61 -15.96 1.70
CA TRP A 114 9.95 -15.85 2.27
C TRP A 114 10.50 -17.20 2.72
N GLN A 115 9.67 -18.01 3.39
CA GLN A 115 10.07 -19.32 3.93
C GLN A 115 10.25 -20.39 2.84
N ALA A 116 9.52 -20.27 1.73
CA ALA A 116 9.60 -21.20 0.60
C ALA A 116 10.71 -20.84 -0.41
N ASP A 117 11.43 -19.74 -0.20
CA ASP A 117 12.53 -19.32 -1.07
C ASP A 117 13.68 -20.35 -1.01
N PRO A 118 14.03 -21.01 -2.13
CA PRO A 118 15.00 -22.10 -2.15
C PRO A 118 16.46 -21.65 -1.89
N ASN A 119 16.73 -20.34 -1.82
CA ASN A 119 18.01 -19.76 -1.38
C ASN A 119 19.26 -20.29 -2.11
N GLU A 120 19.09 -20.75 -3.36
CA GLU A 120 20.15 -21.39 -4.15
C GLU A 120 21.24 -20.40 -4.59
N THR A 121 20.90 -19.12 -4.76
CA THR A 121 21.82 -18.05 -5.19
C THR A 121 21.66 -16.80 -4.30
N PRO A 122 22.10 -16.85 -3.03
CA PRO A 122 21.76 -15.86 -2.00
C PRO A 122 22.25 -14.44 -2.29
N HIS A 123 23.21 -14.27 -3.22
CA HIS A 123 23.85 -13.00 -3.50
C HIS A 123 23.65 -12.45 -4.92
N GLN A 124 22.73 -13.01 -5.71
CA GLN A 124 22.33 -12.40 -6.98
C GLN A 124 21.49 -11.15 -6.73
N ARG A 125 21.75 -10.08 -7.50
CA ARG A 125 21.11 -8.77 -7.32
C ARG A 125 19.59 -8.89 -7.40
N ASN A 126 19.04 -9.57 -8.39
CA ASN A 126 17.59 -9.72 -8.55
C ASN A 126 16.93 -10.52 -7.42
N GLU A 127 17.64 -11.52 -6.88
CA GLU A 127 17.19 -12.30 -5.74
C GLU A 127 17.17 -11.46 -4.46
N MET A 128 18.20 -10.63 -4.25
CA MET A 128 18.21 -9.69 -3.13
C MET A 128 17.11 -8.62 -3.26
N TRP A 129 16.80 -8.15 -4.47
CA TRP A 129 15.67 -7.25 -4.70
C TRP A 129 14.32 -7.91 -4.42
N TYR A 130 14.12 -9.15 -4.86
CA TYR A 130 12.94 -9.95 -4.54
C TYR A 130 12.71 -10.01 -3.02
N ARG A 131 13.76 -10.38 -2.27
CA ARG A 131 13.73 -10.40 -0.80
C ARG A 131 13.47 -9.03 -0.22
N MET A 132 14.18 -8.01 -0.65
CA MET A 132 14.00 -6.66 -0.12
C MET A 132 12.56 -6.16 -0.27
N LEU A 133 11.91 -6.45 -1.40
CA LEU A 133 10.48 -6.15 -1.60
C LEU A 133 9.57 -6.95 -0.64
N LEU A 134 9.88 -8.22 -0.37
CA LEU A 134 9.16 -8.98 0.66
C LEU A 134 9.33 -8.35 2.04
N ILE A 135 10.54 -7.90 2.42
CA ILE A 135 10.77 -7.20 3.69
C ILE A 135 9.91 -5.93 3.76
N PHE A 136 9.86 -5.13 2.68
CA PHE A 136 9.02 -3.93 2.66
C PHE A 136 7.53 -4.26 2.81
N GLY A 137 7.06 -5.34 2.18
CA GLY A 137 5.69 -5.82 2.37
C GLY A 137 5.41 -6.28 3.80
N ILE A 138 6.35 -7.00 4.43
CA ILE A 138 6.26 -7.48 5.82
C ILE A 138 6.23 -6.31 6.79
N GLU A 139 7.09 -5.30 6.59
CA GLU A 139 7.11 -4.07 7.39
C GLU A 139 5.77 -3.35 7.29
N ALA A 140 5.25 -3.10 6.08
CA ALA A 140 3.98 -2.43 5.88
C ALA A 140 2.81 -3.20 6.52
N CYS A 141 2.79 -4.53 6.40
CA CYS A 141 1.81 -5.38 7.07
C CYS A 141 1.86 -5.25 8.59
N THR A 142 3.07 -5.35 9.15
CA THR A 142 3.29 -5.30 10.60
C THR A 142 2.91 -3.92 11.15
N ARG A 143 3.36 -2.85 10.49
CA ARG A 143 3.02 -1.46 10.83
C ARG A 143 1.52 -1.24 10.85
N GLY A 144 0.82 -1.62 9.77
CA GLY A 144 -0.63 -1.46 9.67
C GLY A 144 -1.39 -2.28 10.71
N ALA A 145 -0.98 -3.54 10.96
CA ALA A 145 -1.64 -4.42 11.93
C ALA A 145 -1.49 -3.92 13.38
N VAL A 146 -0.29 -3.44 13.73
CA VAL A 146 -0.03 -2.83 15.04
C VAL A 146 -0.87 -1.55 15.20
N MET A 147 -0.91 -0.69 14.19
CA MET A 147 -1.73 0.52 14.23
C MET A 147 -3.22 0.22 14.42
N VAL A 148 -3.78 -0.73 13.67
CA VAL A 148 -5.17 -1.17 13.85
C VAL A 148 -5.43 -1.62 15.29
N SER A 149 -4.51 -2.42 15.85
CA SER A 149 -4.64 -2.94 17.21
C SER A 149 -4.64 -1.82 18.25
N LEU A 150 -3.74 -0.84 18.12
CA LEU A 150 -3.69 0.34 18.98
C LEU A 150 -4.96 1.19 18.84
N PHE A 151 -5.42 1.42 17.61
CA PHE A 151 -6.65 2.17 17.36
C PHE A 151 -7.86 1.53 18.04
N LEU A 152 -8.04 0.22 17.90
CA LEU A 152 -9.14 -0.51 18.55
C LEU A 152 -9.01 -0.46 20.07
N LEU A 153 -7.80 -0.60 20.62
CA LEU A 153 -7.55 -0.53 22.06
C LEU A 153 -7.99 0.82 22.67
N TYR A 154 -7.69 1.94 21.98
CA TYR A 154 -8.06 3.27 22.46
C TYR A 154 -9.50 3.68 22.11
N LEU A 155 -10.08 3.15 21.02
CA LEU A 155 -11.44 3.46 20.59
C LEU A 155 -12.50 2.73 21.42
N GLU A 156 -12.26 1.48 21.79
CA GLU A 156 -13.27 0.63 22.44
C GLU A 156 -13.79 1.17 23.78
N PRO A 157 -12.99 1.78 24.69
CA PRO A 157 -13.51 2.32 25.95
C PRO A 157 -14.29 3.64 25.78
N LEU A 158 -14.25 4.28 24.61
CA LEU A 158 -14.89 5.59 24.42
C LEU A 158 -16.43 5.46 24.36
N GLY A 159 -17.13 6.35 25.06
CA GLY A 159 -18.58 6.54 24.91
C GLY A 159 -18.93 7.26 23.61
N ASP A 160 -20.21 7.39 23.26
CA ASP A 160 -20.66 7.79 21.90
C ASP A 160 -20.15 9.16 21.39
N ALA A 161 -19.78 10.08 22.28
CA ALA A 161 -19.24 11.39 21.91
C ALA A 161 -17.72 11.37 21.64
N GLY A 162 -16.97 10.45 22.24
CA GLY A 162 -15.50 10.36 22.15
C GLY A 162 -14.94 10.00 20.76
N PRO A 163 -15.54 9.09 19.98
CA PRO A 163 -15.05 8.66 18.67
C PRO A 163 -14.85 9.80 17.68
N TRP A 164 -15.66 10.86 17.74
CA TRP A 164 -15.49 12.02 16.86
C TRP A 164 -14.20 12.77 17.15
N HIS A 165 -13.93 13.07 18.42
CA HIS A 165 -12.69 13.71 18.82
C HIS A 165 -11.48 12.82 18.49
N PHE A 166 -11.57 11.53 18.85
CA PHE A 166 -10.50 10.58 18.55
C PHE A 166 -10.18 10.47 17.06
N ALA A 167 -11.20 10.37 16.20
CA ALA A 167 -11.02 10.25 14.75
C ALA A 167 -10.44 11.51 14.11
N VAL A 168 -10.81 12.67 14.64
CA VAL A 168 -10.33 13.97 14.19
C VAL A 168 -8.87 14.17 14.58
N ASP A 169 -8.53 13.94 15.85
CA ASP A 169 -7.17 14.16 16.39
C ASP A 169 -6.15 13.16 15.81
N ASN A 170 -6.61 12.00 15.33
CA ASN A 170 -5.77 10.92 14.81
C ASN A 170 -6.01 10.64 13.33
N MET A 171 -6.55 11.61 12.59
CA MET A 171 -7.00 11.42 11.21
C MET A 171 -5.88 11.00 10.25
N LEU A 172 -4.64 11.47 10.48
CA LEU A 172 -3.47 11.06 9.70
C LEU A 172 -3.27 9.55 9.78
N TYR A 173 -3.48 8.95 10.95
CA TYR A 173 -3.25 7.53 11.17
C TYR A 173 -4.49 6.67 10.87
N LEU A 174 -5.68 7.27 10.81
CA LEU A 174 -6.93 6.55 10.52
C LEU A 174 -6.91 5.87 9.14
N GLY A 175 -6.31 6.50 8.13
CA GLY A 175 -6.18 5.93 6.78
C GLY A 175 -4.87 5.18 6.52
N GLU A 176 -3.96 5.11 7.50
CA GLU A 176 -2.64 4.51 7.35
C GLU A 176 -2.72 2.99 7.14
N PRO A 177 -3.56 2.22 7.85
CA PRO A 177 -3.71 0.78 7.59
C PRO A 177 -4.18 0.45 6.16
N ALA A 178 -5.11 1.23 5.62
CA ALA A 178 -5.57 1.06 4.23
C ALA A 178 -4.45 1.37 3.22
N SER A 179 -3.62 2.37 3.52
CA SER A 179 -2.44 2.72 2.73
C SER A 179 -1.38 1.61 2.79
N CYS A 180 -1.19 0.99 3.96
CA CYS A 180 -0.31 -0.17 4.15
C CYS A 180 -0.78 -1.36 3.30
N ILE A 181 -2.08 -1.66 3.24
CA ILE A 181 -2.62 -2.71 2.35
C ILE A 181 -2.23 -2.44 0.89
N GLY A 182 -2.42 -1.20 0.44
CA GLY A 182 -2.05 -0.80 -0.93
C GLY A 182 -0.56 -0.99 -1.22
N LEU A 183 0.30 -0.57 -0.29
CA LEU A 183 1.75 -0.74 -0.37
C LEU A 183 2.15 -2.22 -0.44
N THR A 184 1.67 -3.01 0.51
CA THR A 184 1.94 -4.44 0.58
C THR A 184 1.53 -5.14 -0.72
N MET A 185 0.37 -4.80 -1.29
CA MET A 185 -0.08 -5.37 -2.57
C MET A 185 0.88 -5.03 -3.72
N VAL A 186 1.39 -3.80 -3.78
CA VAL A 186 2.37 -3.40 -4.81
C VAL A 186 3.67 -4.20 -4.64
N TYR A 187 4.22 -4.27 -3.43
CA TYR A 187 5.46 -5.00 -3.17
C TYR A 187 5.28 -6.50 -3.42
N PHE A 188 4.17 -7.09 -2.96
CA PHE A 188 3.83 -8.50 -3.21
C PHE A 188 3.80 -8.81 -4.70
N VAL A 189 3.08 -8.00 -5.49
CA VAL A 189 3.00 -8.21 -6.94
C VAL A 189 4.37 -8.05 -7.61
N GLN A 190 5.15 -7.04 -7.23
CA GLN A 190 6.52 -6.88 -7.75
C GLN A 190 7.40 -8.07 -7.40
N SER A 191 7.35 -8.57 -6.16
CA SER A 191 8.07 -9.77 -5.73
C SER A 191 7.65 -11.00 -6.54
N CYS A 192 6.36 -11.21 -6.80
CA CYS A 192 5.91 -12.31 -7.66
C CYS A 192 6.46 -12.19 -9.09
N VAL A 193 6.47 -10.99 -9.67
CA VAL A 193 7.03 -10.76 -11.01
C VAL A 193 8.52 -11.06 -11.04
N LEU A 194 9.29 -10.57 -10.06
CA LEU A 194 10.72 -10.85 -9.96
C LEU A 194 11.00 -12.34 -9.74
N TRP A 195 10.20 -13.01 -8.93
CA TRP A 195 10.29 -14.45 -8.73
C TRP A 195 10.17 -15.20 -10.06
N VAL A 196 9.14 -14.89 -10.87
CA VAL A 196 8.98 -15.50 -12.22
C VAL A 196 10.16 -15.15 -13.13
N PHE A 197 10.67 -13.92 -13.07
CA PHE A 197 11.88 -13.55 -13.80
C PHE A 197 13.09 -14.38 -13.39
N ASN A 198 13.19 -14.79 -12.12
CA ASN A 198 14.27 -15.60 -11.57
C ASN A 198 14.08 -17.11 -11.88
N THR A 199 12.86 -17.62 -11.97
CA THR A 199 12.58 -19.06 -12.15
C THR A 199 12.30 -19.49 -13.61
N ASP A 200 11.43 -18.78 -14.34
CA ASP A 200 10.75 -19.30 -15.54
C ASP A 200 11.17 -18.61 -16.86
N ALA A 201 12.31 -17.93 -16.84
CA ALA A 201 12.89 -17.15 -17.94
C ALA A 201 12.18 -15.82 -18.27
N LYS A 202 12.87 -14.98 -19.05
CA LYS A 202 12.49 -13.57 -19.31
C LYS A 202 11.11 -13.40 -19.97
N VAL A 203 10.74 -14.29 -20.88
CA VAL A 203 9.45 -14.21 -21.59
C VAL A 203 8.29 -14.42 -20.62
N MET A 204 8.40 -15.39 -19.72
CA MET A 204 7.40 -15.64 -18.68
C MET A 204 7.34 -14.48 -17.68
N GLY A 205 8.49 -13.93 -17.29
CA GLY A 205 8.54 -12.72 -16.45
C GLY A 205 7.83 -11.52 -17.08
N CYS A 206 8.02 -11.29 -18.38
CA CYS A 206 7.30 -10.23 -19.11
C CYS A 206 5.79 -10.49 -19.16
N LEU A 207 5.37 -11.74 -19.36
CA LEU A 207 3.96 -12.11 -19.36
C LEU A 207 3.33 -11.90 -17.96
N ALA A 208 4.02 -12.34 -16.90
CA ALA A 208 3.61 -12.12 -15.52
C ALA A 208 3.48 -10.63 -15.20
N TYR A 209 4.45 -9.81 -15.64
CA TYR A 209 4.39 -8.35 -15.51
C TYR A 209 3.13 -7.77 -16.16
N LEU A 210 2.81 -8.17 -17.39
CA LEU A 210 1.63 -7.66 -18.10
C LEU A 210 0.32 -8.06 -17.43
N VAL A 211 0.19 -9.34 -17.03
CA VAL A 211 -1.02 -9.87 -16.38
C VAL A 211 -1.22 -9.24 -15.01
N LEU A 212 -0.20 -9.28 -14.15
CA LEU A 212 -0.30 -8.74 -12.79
C LEU A 212 -0.33 -7.21 -12.79
N GLY A 213 0.38 -6.56 -13.71
CA GLY A 213 0.31 -5.12 -13.93
C GLY A 213 -1.08 -4.67 -14.37
N TYR A 214 -1.77 -5.44 -15.21
CA TYR A 214 -3.17 -5.19 -15.57
C TYR A 214 -4.10 -5.29 -14.35
N CYS A 215 -3.87 -6.27 -13.45
CA CYS A 215 -4.61 -6.37 -12.19
C CYS A 215 -4.42 -5.13 -11.31
N ILE A 216 -3.19 -4.64 -11.14
CA ILE A 216 -2.90 -3.40 -10.41
C ILE A 216 -3.61 -2.21 -11.05
N MET A 217 -3.48 -2.03 -12.37
CA MET A 217 -4.15 -0.97 -13.10
C MET A 217 -5.68 -1.03 -12.87
N ARG A 218 -6.28 -2.21 -12.97
CA ARG A 218 -7.73 -2.38 -12.80
C ARG A 218 -8.17 -2.02 -11.39
N THR A 219 -7.42 -2.42 -10.38
CA THR A 219 -7.67 -2.05 -8.98
C THR A 219 -7.59 -0.53 -8.78
N LEU A 220 -6.60 0.14 -9.35
CA LEU A 220 -6.47 1.60 -9.29
C LEU A 220 -7.64 2.32 -9.98
N VAL A 221 -8.13 1.79 -11.11
CA VAL A 221 -9.34 2.30 -11.77
C VAL A 221 -10.53 2.21 -10.82
N VAL A 222 -10.77 1.03 -10.23
CA VAL A 222 -11.89 0.84 -9.28
C VAL A 222 -11.76 1.78 -8.08
N ALA A 223 -10.57 1.90 -7.49
CA ALA A 223 -10.32 2.79 -6.37
C ALA A 223 -10.65 4.26 -6.70
N GLN A 224 -10.25 4.76 -7.88
CA GLN A 224 -10.59 6.13 -8.30
C GLN A 224 -12.10 6.32 -8.51
N TYR A 225 -12.81 5.34 -9.09
CA TYR A 225 -14.28 5.42 -9.21
C TYR A 225 -15.00 5.42 -7.85
N LEU A 226 -14.48 4.65 -6.88
CA LEU A 226 -15.01 4.62 -5.52
C LEU A 226 -14.69 5.90 -4.75
N GLN A 227 -13.51 6.49 -4.97
CA GLN A 227 -13.14 7.77 -4.38
C GLN A 227 -14.05 8.92 -4.84
N ASP A 228 -14.51 8.87 -6.09
CA ASP A 228 -15.46 9.83 -6.64
C ASP A 228 -16.93 9.52 -6.29
N TRP A 229 -17.19 8.39 -5.61
CA TRP A 229 -18.53 8.00 -5.19
C TRP A 229 -19.03 8.85 -4.03
N ASN A 230 -20.28 9.29 -4.15
CA ASN A 230 -20.97 10.07 -3.14
C ASN A 230 -22.32 9.41 -2.86
N SER A 231 -22.62 9.16 -1.59
CA SER A 231 -23.88 8.55 -1.20
C SER A 231 -25.08 9.45 -1.51
N PRO A 232 -26.14 8.98 -2.19
CA PRO A 232 -27.33 9.79 -2.43
C PRO A 232 -28.09 10.13 -1.13
N THR A 233 -27.86 9.39 -0.05
CA THR A 233 -28.55 9.60 1.25
C THR A 233 -27.88 10.66 2.12
N VAL A 234 -26.63 11.03 1.83
CA VAL A 234 -25.93 12.08 2.56
C VAL A 234 -26.15 13.40 1.84
N SER A 235 -26.74 14.38 2.53
CA SER A 235 -27.01 15.70 1.94
C SER A 235 -25.71 16.49 1.71
N ASN A 236 -25.73 17.40 0.73
CA ASN A 236 -24.58 18.29 0.47
C ASN A 236 -24.28 19.22 1.67
N GLY A 237 -25.31 19.63 2.43
CA GLY A 237 -25.13 20.41 3.65
C GLY A 237 -24.40 19.62 4.74
N THR A 238 -24.75 18.34 4.92
CA THR A 238 -24.06 17.44 5.86
C THR A 238 -22.60 17.23 5.45
N ARG A 239 -22.34 16.99 4.15
CA ARG A 239 -20.98 16.90 3.63
C ARG A 239 -20.18 18.17 3.93
N HIS A 240 -20.75 19.33 3.62
CA HIS A 240 -20.07 20.60 3.82
C HIS A 240 -19.77 20.86 5.30
N SER A 241 -20.73 20.60 6.21
CA SER A 241 -20.51 20.73 7.65
C SER A 241 -19.41 19.80 8.16
N ARG A 242 -19.40 18.54 7.72
CA ARG A 242 -18.33 17.59 8.06
C ARG A 242 -16.98 18.05 7.52
N THR A 243 -16.92 18.46 6.25
CA THR A 243 -15.71 19.01 5.63
C THR A 243 -15.20 20.23 6.39
N MET A 244 -16.07 21.15 6.84
CA MET A 244 -15.65 22.31 7.62
C MET A 244 -15.08 21.93 8.99
N LYS A 245 -15.72 21.00 9.71
CA LYS A 245 -15.17 20.45 10.96
C LYS A 245 -13.79 19.82 10.75
N LEU A 246 -13.67 19.06 9.67
CA LEU A 246 -12.46 18.36 9.27
C LEU A 246 -11.33 19.33 8.87
N ILE A 247 -11.64 20.41 8.15
CA ILE A 247 -10.69 21.47 7.77
C ILE A 247 -10.26 22.29 9.00
N SER A 248 -11.20 22.65 9.88
CA SER A 248 -10.86 23.40 11.11
C SER A 248 -9.87 22.63 11.98
N CYS A 249 -9.94 21.30 11.96
CA CYS A 249 -9.01 20.45 12.69
C CYS A 249 -7.67 20.28 11.95
N LYS A 250 -7.71 20.18 10.61
CA LYS A 250 -6.48 20.12 9.78
C LYS A 250 -5.58 21.36 9.95
N ALA A 251 -6.18 22.54 10.18
CA ALA A 251 -5.45 23.77 10.45
C ALA A 251 -4.69 23.76 11.80
N VAL A 252 -5.11 22.92 12.75
CA VAL A 252 -4.46 22.75 14.06
C VAL A 252 -3.27 21.79 13.97
N ASP A 253 -3.34 20.78 13.09
CA ASP A 253 -2.30 19.73 12.95
C ASP A 253 -1.14 20.10 12.00
N GLY A 254 -1.14 21.32 11.43
CA GLY A 254 -0.02 21.83 10.64
C GLY A 254 0.20 21.17 9.26
N THR A 255 -0.76 20.39 8.75
CA THR A 255 -0.69 19.72 7.43
C THR A 255 -1.28 20.54 6.27
N GLY A 256 -1.22 21.88 6.41
CA GLY A 256 -1.72 22.87 5.45
C GLY A 256 -0.73 23.18 4.33
#